data_AF-A0A927X7L7-F1
#
_entry.id   AF-A0A927X7L7-F1
#
_cell.length_a   1.000
_cell.length_b   1.000
_cell.length_c   1.000
_cell.angle_alpha   90.00
_cell.angle_beta   90.00
_cell.angle_gamma   90.00
#
_symmetry.space_group_name_H-M   'P 1'
#
loop_
_entity.id
_entity.type
_entity.pdbx_description
1 polymer ?
#
loop_
_entity_poly.entity_id
_entity_poly.type
_entity_poly.pdbx_seq_one_letter_code
_entity_poly.pdbx_strand_id
1 'polypeptide(L)'
;MFFDGNDFDFGMPMIPQEVKIEDITMIDDKKIKKYGDSKLVSSKEGFLRGNMFGNLYDPYKDLTYLPLKPKNEKEYLLYEIMEIDFAINDINLYLDLYPEDKEMYERFKMYTKKCMELKDAYSKKYGPLTIDETNQMEYKWDENPWPWENIGGSMYV
;
A
#
# COMPACT_ATOMS: atom_id res chain seq x y z
N MET A 1 41.10 14.63 9.37
CA MET A 1 40.59 13.24 9.39
C MET A 1 40.24 12.93 7.94
N PHE A 2 41.01 12.05 7.31
CA PHE A 2 40.80 11.61 5.93
C PHE A 2 39.96 10.32 6.00
N PHE A 3 38.91 10.24 5.19
CA PHE A 3 38.09 9.03 5.05
C PHE A 3 38.89 8.01 4.23
N ASP A 4 39.09 6.81 4.77
CA ASP A 4 39.76 5.73 4.07
C ASP A 4 38.72 4.91 3.30
N GLY A 5 39.06 4.43 2.11
CA GLY A 5 38.14 3.84 1.12
C GLY A 5 37.40 2.55 1.51
N ASN A 6 37.39 2.19 2.80
CA ASN A 6 36.59 1.13 3.41
C ASN A 6 35.38 1.67 4.20
N ASP A 7 35.18 3.00 4.26
CA ASP A 7 34.04 3.63 4.95
C ASP A 7 32.70 3.52 4.18
N PHE A 8 32.71 2.88 3.00
CA PHE A 8 31.56 2.72 2.12
C PHE A 8 31.18 1.25 1.90
N ASP A 9 31.36 0.38 2.89
CA ASP A 9 30.60 -0.87 2.94
C ASP A 9 29.24 -0.61 3.58
N PHE A 10 28.35 0.02 2.82
CA PHE A 10 26.94 0.07 3.20
C PHE A 10 26.49 -1.39 3.17
N GLY A 11 26.38 -2.04 4.33
CA GLY A 11 25.85 -3.38 4.52
C GLY A 11 24.37 -3.46 4.12
N MET A 12 24.06 -2.99 2.92
CA MET A 12 22.78 -3.00 2.27
C MET A 12 22.55 -4.46 1.90
N PRO A 13 21.61 -5.17 2.56
CA PRO A 13 21.18 -6.45 2.04
C PRO A 13 20.75 -6.22 0.59
N MET A 14 21.34 -7.02 -0.31
CA MET A 14 21.07 -6.99 -1.74
C MET A 14 19.57 -6.79 -1.97
N ILE A 15 19.22 -5.76 -2.75
CA ILE A 15 17.88 -5.63 -3.35
C ILE A 15 17.48 -7.04 -3.80
N PRO A 16 16.30 -7.56 -3.41
CA PRO A 16 15.91 -8.93 -3.75
C PRO A 16 16.22 -9.18 -5.23
N GLN A 17 17.01 -10.23 -5.49
CA GLN A 17 17.47 -10.58 -6.83
C GLN A 17 16.28 -10.62 -7.80
N GLU A 18 16.42 -9.92 -8.93
CA GLU A 18 15.58 -9.96 -10.13
C GLU A 18 14.09 -10.28 -9.92
N VAL A 19 13.22 -9.28 -10.05
CA VAL A 19 11.79 -9.50 -10.31
C VAL A 19 11.69 -10.41 -11.54
N LYS A 20 11.26 -11.66 -11.36
CA LYS A 20 11.09 -12.59 -12.47
C LYS A 20 9.83 -12.18 -13.24
N ILE A 21 9.93 -12.15 -14.56
CA ILE A 21 8.78 -11.84 -15.45
C ILE A 21 7.61 -12.80 -15.18
N GLU A 22 7.90 -13.99 -14.66
CA GLU A 22 6.96 -15.04 -14.24
C GLU A 22 6.03 -14.62 -13.09
N ASP A 23 6.45 -13.67 -12.23
CA ASP A 23 5.67 -13.22 -11.09
C ASP A 23 4.59 -12.18 -11.48
N ILE A 24 4.72 -11.59 -12.68
CA ILE A 24 3.75 -10.65 -13.24
C ILE A 24 2.60 -11.46 -13.84
N THR A 25 1.37 -11.16 -13.42
CA THR A 25 0.20 -11.84 -13.98
C THR A 25 -0.01 -11.41 -15.43
N MET A 26 0.19 -12.36 -16.35
CA MET A 26 -0.13 -12.17 -17.76
C MET A 26 -1.65 -12.20 -17.95
N ILE A 27 -2.23 -11.17 -18.59
CA ILE A 27 -3.60 -11.25 -19.08
C ILE A 27 -3.59 -12.19 -20.29
N ASP A 28 -4.45 -13.21 -20.27
CA ASP A 28 -4.74 -14.02 -21.45
C ASP A 28 -5.45 -13.12 -22.47
N ASP A 29 -4.83 -12.87 -23.63
CA ASP A 29 -5.36 -12.06 -24.74
C ASP A 29 -6.82 -12.38 -25.12
N LYS A 30 -7.27 -13.61 -24.86
CA LYS A 30 -8.64 -14.07 -25.11
C LYS A 30 -9.63 -13.67 -24.01
N LYS A 31 -9.15 -13.01 -22.95
CA LYS A 31 -9.89 -12.48 -21.80
C LYS A 31 -9.54 -11.01 -21.56
N ILE A 32 -9.51 -10.18 -22.59
CA ILE A 32 -9.80 -8.76 -22.40
C ILE A 32 -11.26 -8.69 -21.93
N LYS A 33 -11.49 -8.88 -20.63
CA LYS A 33 -12.68 -8.35 -20.01
C LYS A 33 -12.57 -6.85 -20.25
N LYS A 34 -13.49 -6.27 -21.00
CA LYS A 34 -13.85 -4.88 -20.73
C LYS A 34 -14.08 -4.83 -19.23
N TYR A 35 -13.15 -4.21 -18.50
CA TYR A 35 -13.27 -4.06 -17.06
C TYR A 35 -14.66 -3.47 -16.81
N GLY A 36 -15.46 -4.19 -16.02
CA GLY A 36 -16.91 -4.08 -16.04
C GLY A 36 -17.40 -2.65 -15.82
N ASP A 37 -18.65 -2.38 -16.21
CA ASP A 37 -19.35 -1.08 -16.07
C ASP A 37 -19.36 -0.50 -14.64
N SER A 38 -18.86 -1.23 -13.63
CA SER A 38 -18.66 -0.74 -12.28
C SER A 38 -17.61 0.38 -12.26
N LYS A 39 -18.02 1.55 -11.79
CA LYS A 39 -17.18 2.74 -11.66
C LYS A 39 -15.93 2.51 -10.79
N LEU A 40 -16.02 1.65 -9.78
CA LEU A 40 -14.90 1.30 -8.90
C LEU A 40 -14.63 -0.21 -8.88
N VAL A 41 -13.35 -0.59 -8.79
CA VAL A 41 -12.91 -1.95 -8.45
C VAL A 41 -12.80 -2.15 -6.93
N SER A 42 -12.46 -3.38 -6.50
CA SER A 42 -12.14 -3.66 -5.10
C SER A 42 -10.89 -2.89 -4.65
N SER A 43 -10.80 -2.54 -3.36
CA SER A 43 -9.63 -1.84 -2.80
C SER A 43 -8.33 -2.60 -3.07
N LYS A 44 -8.36 -3.92 -2.95
CA LYS A 44 -7.23 -4.80 -3.25
C LYS A 44 -6.78 -4.72 -4.70
N GLU A 45 -7.71 -4.87 -5.63
CA GLU A 45 -7.39 -4.81 -7.05
C GLU A 45 -6.91 -3.41 -7.45
N GLY A 46 -7.53 -2.37 -6.88
CA GLY A 46 -7.13 -1.00 -7.12
C GLY A 46 -5.74 -0.67 -6.61
N PHE A 47 -5.41 -1.14 -5.41
CA PHE A 47 -4.08 -0.99 -4.82
C PHE A 47 -3.00 -1.68 -5.65
N LEU A 48 -3.23 -2.94 -6.04
CA LEU A 48 -2.24 -3.71 -6.79
C LEU A 48 -1.98 -3.12 -8.19
N ARG A 49 -3.03 -2.66 -8.88
CA ARG A 49 -2.90 -2.08 -10.22
C ARG A 49 -2.56 -0.58 -10.23
N GLY A 50 -2.65 0.08 -9.07
CA GLY A 50 -2.40 1.52 -8.91
C GLY A 50 -3.53 2.42 -9.40
N ASN A 51 -4.77 1.94 -9.45
CA ASN A 51 -5.94 2.75 -9.85
C ASN A 51 -7.25 2.13 -9.35
N MET A 52 -8.20 2.88 -8.81
CA MET A 52 -9.50 2.39 -8.31
C MET A 52 -10.62 2.34 -9.36
N PHE A 53 -10.44 2.98 -10.51
CA PHE A 53 -11.45 3.12 -11.56
C PHE A 53 -11.31 2.05 -12.64
N GLY A 54 -12.26 1.12 -12.71
CA GLY A 54 -12.16 -0.06 -13.58
C GLY A 54 -11.91 0.29 -15.05
N ASN A 55 -12.58 1.33 -15.50
CA ASN A 55 -12.61 1.84 -16.87
C ASN A 55 -11.39 2.69 -17.27
N LEU A 56 -10.48 3.00 -16.34
CA LEU A 56 -9.31 3.86 -16.59
C LEU A 56 -7.98 3.09 -16.54
N TYR A 57 -8.04 1.75 -16.45
CA TYR A 57 -6.87 0.90 -16.37
C TYR A 57 -6.66 0.16 -17.70
N ASP A 58 -5.62 0.54 -18.43
CA ASP A 58 -5.15 -0.13 -19.63
C ASP A 58 -3.77 -0.78 -19.36
N PRO A 59 -3.68 -2.12 -19.29
CA PRO A 59 -2.43 -2.82 -19.05
C PRO A 59 -1.46 -2.69 -20.24
N TYR A 60 -0.16 -2.67 -19.96
CA TYR A 60 0.85 -2.65 -21.01
C TYR A 60 1.13 -4.07 -21.52
N LYS A 61 0.74 -4.34 -22.77
CA LYS A 61 0.74 -5.72 -23.32
C LYS A 61 -0.08 -6.61 -22.39
N ASP A 62 0.45 -7.79 -22.07
CA ASP A 62 -0.17 -8.74 -21.15
C ASP A 62 0.21 -8.47 -19.69
N LEU A 63 1.02 -7.45 -19.38
CA LEU A 63 1.55 -7.23 -18.03
C LEU A 63 0.57 -6.41 -17.18
N THR A 64 0.29 -6.91 -15.97
CA THR A 64 -0.54 -6.21 -14.99
C THR A 64 0.25 -5.84 -13.74
N TYR A 65 0.02 -6.51 -12.62
CA TYR A 65 0.56 -6.17 -11.31
C TYR A 65 1.14 -7.40 -10.61
N LEU A 66 2.04 -7.16 -9.67
CA LEU A 66 2.64 -8.19 -8.83
C LEU A 66 1.78 -8.38 -7.58
N PRO A 67 1.22 -9.57 -7.33
CA PRO A 67 0.42 -9.81 -6.13
C PRO A 67 1.33 -9.83 -4.89
N LEU A 68 1.14 -8.86 -4.00
CA LEU A 68 1.80 -8.85 -2.69
C LEU A 68 1.16 -9.91 -1.78
N LYS A 69 2.01 -10.73 -1.14
CA LYS A 69 1.59 -11.80 -0.23
C LYS A 69 2.18 -11.54 1.16
N PRO A 70 1.36 -11.09 2.14
CA PRO A 70 1.84 -10.92 3.50
C PRO A 70 2.22 -12.27 4.11
N LYS A 71 3.34 -12.32 4.83
CA LYS A 71 3.89 -13.55 5.44
C LYS A 71 3.42 -13.77 6.87
N ASN A 72 3.18 -12.68 7.60
CA ASN A 72 2.78 -12.71 9.00
C ASN A 72 1.55 -11.81 9.23
N GLU A 73 0.96 -11.89 10.42
CA GLU A 73 -0.25 -11.14 10.77
C GLU A 73 -0.03 -9.62 10.79
N LYS A 74 1.17 -9.17 11.18
CA LYS A 74 1.55 -7.75 11.19
C LYS A 74 1.54 -7.18 9.77
N GLU A 75 2.19 -7.88 8.84
CA GLU A 75 2.21 -7.55 7.41
C GLU A 75 0.81 -7.63 6.81
N TYR A 76 -0.02 -8.59 7.22
CA TYR A 76 -1.39 -8.70 6.72
C TYR A 76 -2.23 -7.46 7.11
N LEU A 77 -2.18 -7.06 8.38
CA LEU A 77 -2.88 -5.86 8.86
C LEU A 77 -2.34 -4.58 8.22
N LEU A 78 -1.02 -4.46 8.07
CA LEU A 78 -0.41 -3.33 7.39
C LEU A 78 -0.83 -3.27 5.92
N TYR A 79 -0.86 -4.43 5.25
CA TYR A 79 -1.29 -4.56 3.86
C TYR A 79 -2.76 -4.14 3.69
N GLU A 80 -3.67 -4.55 4.60
CA GLU A 80 -5.06 -4.08 4.59
C GLU A 80 -5.17 -2.56 4.81
N ILE A 81 -4.35 -1.97 5.70
CA ILE A 81 -4.30 -0.52 5.89
C ILE A 81 -3.89 0.17 4.59
N MET A 82 -2.82 -0.31 3.95
CA MET A 82 -2.31 0.26 2.70
C MET A 82 -3.34 0.20 1.56
N GLU A 83 -4.06 -0.93 1.42
CA GLU A 83 -5.11 -1.07 0.41
C GLU A 83 -6.22 -0.02 0.58
N ILE A 84 -6.68 0.19 1.81
CA ILE A 84 -7.76 1.13 2.10
C ILE A 84 -7.27 2.58 2.01
N ASP A 85 -6.07 2.87 2.50
CA ASP A 85 -5.45 4.21 2.44
C ASP A 85 -5.23 4.65 0.99
N PHE A 86 -4.79 3.74 0.13
CA PHE A 86 -4.72 3.96 -1.31
C PHE A 86 -6.09 4.29 -1.92
N ALA A 87 -7.12 3.51 -1.59
CA ALA A 87 -8.47 3.72 -2.10
C ALA A 87 -9.04 5.09 -1.66
N ILE A 88 -8.75 5.53 -0.43
CA ILE A 88 -9.13 6.86 0.08
C ILE A 88 -8.50 7.96 -0.78
N ASN A 89 -7.19 7.89 -1.01
CA ASN A 89 -6.47 8.90 -1.78
C ASN A 89 -7.00 8.99 -3.22
N ASP A 90 -7.20 7.85 -3.88
CA ASP A 90 -7.65 7.85 -5.29
C ASP A 90 -9.10 8.33 -5.45
N ILE A 91 -9.99 7.99 -4.50
CA ILE A 91 -11.36 8.54 -4.48
C ILE A 91 -11.35 10.03 -4.13
N ASN A 92 -10.47 10.49 -3.25
CA ASN A 92 -10.34 11.91 -2.93
C ASN A 92 -9.96 12.72 -4.17
N LEU A 93 -8.97 12.27 -4.93
CA LEU A 93 -8.55 12.89 -6.19
C LEU A 93 -9.71 12.95 -7.21
N TYR A 94 -10.55 11.91 -7.25
CA TYR A 94 -11.75 11.93 -8.08
C TYR A 94 -12.77 12.98 -7.61
N LEU A 95 -13.01 13.07 -6.30
CA LEU A 95 -13.97 14.02 -5.72
C LEU A 95 -13.53 15.48 -5.89
N ASP A 96 -12.23 15.76 -5.98
CA ASP A 96 -11.72 17.11 -6.32
C ASP A 96 -12.23 17.58 -7.69
N LEU A 97 -12.45 16.65 -8.63
CA LEU A 97 -13.01 16.93 -9.96
C LEU A 97 -14.54 16.88 -9.99
N TYR A 98 -15.15 16.00 -9.18
CA TYR A 98 -16.58 15.74 -9.18
C TYR A 98 -17.18 15.79 -7.76
N PRO A 99 -17.22 16.98 -7.11
CA PRO A 99 -17.62 17.11 -5.70
C PRO A 99 -19.09 16.78 -5.43
N GLU A 100 -19.96 16.83 -6.46
CA GLU A 100 -21.39 16.54 -6.35
C GLU A 100 -21.72 15.03 -6.35
N ASP A 101 -20.72 14.17 -6.58
CA ASP A 101 -20.91 12.72 -6.59
C ASP A 101 -21.06 12.16 -5.18
N LYS A 102 -22.33 12.06 -4.75
CA LYS A 102 -22.70 11.53 -3.43
C LYS A 102 -22.31 10.07 -3.23
N GLU A 103 -22.34 9.25 -4.28
CA GLU A 103 -21.98 7.83 -4.18
C GLU A 103 -20.49 7.70 -3.84
N MET A 104 -19.64 8.44 -4.55
CA MET A 104 -18.20 8.46 -4.29
C MET A 104 -17.88 9.02 -2.91
N TYR A 105 -18.60 10.05 -2.47
CA TYR A 105 -18.43 10.59 -1.13
C TYR A 105 -18.85 9.61 -0.02
N GLU A 106 -19.89 8.80 -0.23
CA GLU A 106 -20.25 7.72 0.69
C GLU A 106 -19.18 6.63 0.78
N ARG A 107 -18.60 6.24 -0.36
CA ARG A 107 -17.47 5.31 -0.41
C ARG A 107 -16.24 5.86 0.31
N PHE A 108 -15.92 7.13 0.09
CA PHE A 108 -14.85 7.84 0.78
C PHE A 108 -15.03 7.77 2.30
N LYS A 109 -16.20 8.17 2.82
CA LYS A 109 -16.48 8.10 4.27
C LYS A 109 -16.37 6.68 4.83
N MET A 110 -16.89 5.69 4.09
CA MET A 110 -16.82 4.28 4.49
C MET A 110 -15.37 3.81 4.61
N TYR A 111 -14.52 4.11 3.61
CA TYR A 111 -13.12 3.73 3.65
C TYR A 111 -12.34 4.49 4.73
N THR A 112 -12.58 5.79 4.90
CA THR A 112 -11.95 6.58 5.98
C THR A 112 -12.25 5.99 7.35
N LYS A 113 -13.50 5.63 7.63
CA LYS A 113 -13.87 4.96 8.88
C LYS A 113 -13.15 3.62 9.04
N LYS A 114 -13.13 2.78 8.01
CA LYS A 114 -12.44 1.49 8.03
C LYS A 114 -10.93 1.65 8.24
N CYS A 115 -10.31 2.65 7.63
CA CYS A 115 -8.89 2.95 7.79
C CYS A 115 -8.56 3.34 9.23
N MET A 116 -9.39 4.18 9.86
CA MET A 116 -9.24 4.53 11.28
C MET A 116 -9.34 3.30 12.19
N GLU A 117 -10.33 2.43 11.96
CA GLU A 117 -10.50 1.19 12.73
C GLU A 117 -9.30 0.23 12.59
N LEU A 118 -8.76 0.09 11.37
CA LEU A 118 -7.59 -0.74 11.11
C LEU A 118 -6.30 -0.16 11.73
N LYS A 119 -6.09 1.15 11.62
CA LYS A 119 -4.93 1.85 12.23
C LYS A 119 -4.97 1.72 13.76
N ASP A 120 -6.13 1.88 14.38
CA ASP A 120 -6.32 1.67 15.83
C ASP A 120 -6.08 0.20 16.25
N ALA A 121 -6.57 -0.77 15.46
CA ALA A 121 -6.31 -2.18 15.73
C ALA A 121 -4.82 -2.55 15.60
N TYR A 122 -4.14 -2.00 14.60
CA TYR A 122 -2.71 -2.18 14.40
C TYR A 122 -1.91 -1.55 15.54
N SER A 123 -2.22 -0.29 15.89
CA SER A 123 -1.45 0.45 16.90
C SER A 123 -1.55 -0.16 18.29
N LYS A 124 -2.73 -0.69 18.66
CA LYS A 124 -2.93 -1.45 19.89
C LYS A 124 -2.08 -2.72 19.99
N LYS A 125 -1.74 -3.34 18.85
CA LYS A 125 -1.06 -4.64 18.81
C LYS A 125 0.44 -4.53 18.56
N TYR A 126 0.86 -3.60 17.70
CA TYR A 126 2.24 -3.51 17.20
C TYR A 126 2.92 -2.18 17.49
N GLY A 127 2.22 -1.22 18.10
CA GLY A 127 2.72 0.14 18.31
C GLY A 127 2.33 1.09 17.17
N PRO A 128 2.60 2.39 17.34
CA PRO A 128 2.04 3.44 16.52
C PRO A 128 2.51 3.35 15.08
N LEU A 129 1.59 3.63 14.17
CA LEU A 129 1.88 3.69 12.75
C LEU A 129 2.27 5.10 12.33
N THR A 130 1.69 6.13 12.95
CA THR A 130 1.92 7.54 12.62
C THR A 130 2.30 8.39 13.83
N ILE A 131 3.05 9.48 13.61
CA ILE A 131 3.65 10.32 14.67
C ILE A 131 2.57 10.94 15.59
N ASP A 132 1.39 11.20 15.04
CA ASP A 132 0.22 11.75 15.73
C ASP A 132 -0.45 10.75 16.70
N GLU A 133 -0.09 9.46 16.65
CA GLU A 133 -0.61 8.45 17.58
C GLU A 133 0.05 8.59 18.96
N THR A 134 -0.53 9.45 19.80
CA THR A 134 -0.01 9.83 21.14
C THR A 134 -0.33 8.80 22.25
N ASN A 135 -0.94 7.66 21.91
CA ASN A 135 -1.39 6.67 22.90
C ASN A 135 -0.28 5.76 23.45
N GLN A 136 1.00 6.08 23.23
CA GLN A 136 2.11 5.31 23.78
C GLN A 136 2.46 5.74 25.21
N MET A 137 2.75 4.76 26.07
CA MET A 137 3.35 5.03 27.38
C MET A 137 4.85 5.37 27.32
N GLU A 138 5.51 5.04 26.20
CA GLU A 138 6.96 5.16 26.00
C GLU A 138 7.26 5.64 24.57
N TYR A 139 8.34 6.40 24.37
CA TYR A 139 8.81 6.78 23.04
C TYR A 139 9.51 5.58 22.38
N LYS A 140 8.96 5.05 21.28
CA LYS A 140 9.47 3.84 20.59
C LYS A 140 9.84 4.04 19.13
N TRP A 141 9.92 5.28 18.66
CA TRP A 141 10.27 5.57 17.26
C TRP A 141 11.73 5.25 16.93
N ASP A 142 12.60 5.27 17.93
CA ASP A 142 14.00 4.85 17.87
C ASP A 142 14.18 3.32 17.76
N GLU A 143 13.21 2.55 18.24
CA GLU A 143 13.19 1.08 18.15
C GLU A 143 12.67 0.56 16.79
N ASN A 144 12.27 1.45 15.88
CA ASN A 144 11.69 1.06 14.61
C ASN A 144 12.76 0.47 13.68
N PRO A 145 12.61 -0.79 13.21
CA PRO A 145 13.60 -1.39 12.34
C PRO A 145 13.70 -0.61 11.03
N TRP A 146 14.92 -0.48 10.54
CA TRP A 146 15.14 0.17 9.25
C TRP A 146 14.49 -0.64 8.13
N PRO A 147 14.09 0.00 7.01
CA PRO A 147 13.43 -0.69 5.90
C PRO A 147 14.22 -1.91 5.37
N TRP A 148 15.55 -1.88 5.46
CA TRP A 148 16.42 -2.98 5.02
C TRP A 148 16.53 -4.15 6.02
N GLU A 149 16.06 -4.00 7.26
CA GLU A 149 16.11 -5.07 8.27
C GLU A 149 15.01 -6.12 8.05
N ASN A 150 14.06 -5.89 7.12
CA ASN A 150 12.98 -6.82 6.74
C ASN A 150 12.04 -7.23 7.89
N ILE A 151 11.99 -6.46 8.98
CA ILE A 151 11.16 -6.75 10.18
C ILE A 151 9.81 -5.99 10.16
N GLY A 152 9.61 -5.11 9.16
CA GLY A 152 8.41 -4.29 9.00
C GLY A 152 8.35 -3.17 10.05
N GLY A 153 8.45 -1.91 9.62
CA GLY A 153 8.48 -0.74 10.50
C GLY A 153 7.17 0.04 10.57
N SER A 154 7.16 1.12 11.35
CA SER A 154 6.16 2.20 11.31
C SER A 154 6.25 3.00 10.00
N MET A 155 5.22 3.79 9.68
CA MET A 155 5.07 4.46 8.38
C MET A 155 6.02 5.65 8.19
N TYR A 156 6.49 6.26 9.28
CA TYR A 156 7.38 7.42 9.26
C TYR A 156 8.64 7.13 10.09
N VAL A 157 9.80 7.15 9.43
CA VAL A 157 11.14 7.27 10.02
C VAL A 157 11.81 8.47 9.38
#